data_AF-A0A837NKI1-F1
#
_entry.id   AF-A0A837NKI1-F1
#
_cell.length_a   1.000
_cell.length_b   1.000
_cell.length_c   1.000
_cell.angle_alpha   90.00
_cell.angle_beta   90.00
_cell.angle_gamma   90.00
#
_symmetry.space_group_name_H-M   'P 1'
#
loop_
_entity.id
_entity.type
_entity.pdbx_description
1 polymer ?
#
loop_
_entity_poly.entity_id
_entity_poly.type
_entity_poly.pdbx_seq_one_letter_code
_entity_poly.pdbx_strand_id
1 'polypeptide(L)'
;MKILKYAITCIALLFSTQSLADWEAKGEGKVIYPSGRTEPLNFGFEYKKVYDTVIFTAGKSQMRTSEMPPNYILNMFVNDKGQVYVAEFAEGFFKGFELAIGEHNIVIEHRREFDDEEPLKHLRVRINDRSYLLDSTHPTIKFEFDEEKGIADISGSGLLKDLSTRGR
;
A
#
# COMPACT_ATOMS: atom_id res chain seq x y z
N MET A 1 4.44 56.28 9.42
CA MET A 1 3.36 55.32 9.76
C MET A 1 2.78 54.52 8.60
N LYS A 2 2.73 55.02 7.35
CA LYS A 2 2.20 54.24 6.21
C LYS A 2 3.07 53.04 5.81
N ILE A 3 4.40 53.21 5.83
CA ILE A 3 5.37 52.16 5.44
C ILE A 3 5.31 50.94 6.40
N LEU A 4 5.09 51.17 7.69
CA LEU A 4 4.93 50.11 8.69
C LEU A 4 3.64 49.29 8.49
N LYS A 5 2.56 49.92 7.99
CA LYS A 5 1.31 49.21 7.64
C LYS A 5 1.51 48.27 6.46
N TYR A 6 2.24 48.71 5.43
CA TYR A 6 2.52 47.87 4.25
C TYR A 6 3.43 46.69 4.61
N ALA A 7 4.40 46.87 5.51
CA ALA A 7 5.25 45.78 5.99
C ALA A 7 4.45 44.69 6.73
N ILE A 8 3.47 45.07 7.56
CA ILE A 8 2.60 44.13 8.28
C ILE A 8 1.69 43.36 7.30
N THR A 9 1.19 44.01 6.24
CA THR A 9 0.37 43.35 5.22
C THR A 9 1.16 42.35 4.38
N CYS A 10 2.43 42.63 4.06
CA CYS A 10 3.28 41.69 3.33
C CYS A 10 3.64 40.44 4.16
N ILE A 11 3.78 40.58 5.49
CA ILE A 11 4.05 39.43 6.37
C ILE A 11 2.82 38.52 6.46
N ALA A 12 1.60 39.07 6.50
CA ALA A 12 0.37 38.27 6.56
C ALA A 12 0.09 37.44 5.28
N LEU A 13 0.59 37.88 4.11
CA LEU A 13 0.48 37.14 2.84
C LEU A 13 1.46 35.95 2.74
N LEU A 14 2.51 35.90 3.56
CA LEU A 14 3.41 34.75 3.62
C LEU A 14 2.86 33.60 4.48
N PHE A 15 1.75 33.83 5.19
CA PHE A 15 1.06 32.83 6.02
C PHE A 15 -0.30 32.41 5.45
N SER A 16 -0.57 32.66 4.16
CA SER A 16 -1.79 32.21 3.51
C SER A 16 -1.81 30.68 3.39
N THR A 17 -2.50 30.06 4.35
CA THR A 17 -3.14 28.73 4.37
C THR A 17 -2.49 27.66 3.50
N GLN A 18 -1.87 26.67 4.15
CA GLN A 18 -1.67 25.34 3.56
C GLN A 18 -3.01 24.90 2.97
N SER A 19 -3.09 24.74 1.65
CA SER A 19 -4.28 24.16 1.03
C SER A 19 -4.44 22.75 1.57
N LEU A 20 -5.63 22.44 2.11
CA LEU A 20 -5.97 21.10 2.58
C LEU A 20 -5.64 20.08 1.47
N ALA A 21 -4.81 19.12 1.86
CA ALA A 21 -3.87 18.41 0.99
C ALA A 21 -4.59 17.49 0.01
N ASP A 22 -4.40 17.76 -1.29
CA ASP A 22 -4.43 16.69 -2.28
C ASP A 22 -3.16 15.85 -2.04
N TRP A 23 -3.33 14.56 -1.78
CA TRP A 23 -2.22 13.65 -1.57
C TRP A 23 -2.31 12.49 -2.56
N GLU A 24 -1.15 12.06 -3.04
CA GLU A 24 -0.99 10.93 -3.94
C GLU A 24 0.17 10.06 -3.46
N ALA A 25 -0.08 8.76 -3.32
CA ALA A 25 0.96 7.75 -3.25
C ALA A 25 0.90 6.87 -4.50
N LYS A 26 1.75 7.23 -5.46
CA LYS A 26 2.01 6.38 -6.62
C LYS A 26 2.65 5.08 -6.14
N GLY A 27 2.20 3.98 -6.72
CA GLY A 27 2.87 2.72 -6.53
C GLY A 27 3.08 1.97 -7.83
N GLU A 28 4.28 1.42 -7.92
CA GLU A 28 4.83 0.74 -9.08
C GLU A 28 5.50 -0.56 -8.63
N GLY A 29 5.50 -1.55 -9.50
CA GLY A 29 6.03 -2.84 -9.16
C GLY A 29 5.82 -3.85 -10.28
N LYS A 30 5.74 -5.12 -9.89
CA LYS A 30 5.50 -6.21 -10.83
C LYS A 30 4.79 -7.38 -10.17
N VAL A 31 3.95 -8.05 -10.96
CA VAL A 31 3.46 -9.40 -10.68
C VAL A 31 4.39 -10.40 -11.34
N ILE A 32 4.67 -11.51 -10.66
CA ILE A 32 5.53 -12.60 -11.14
C ILE A 32 4.67 -13.85 -11.31
N TYR A 33 4.53 -14.36 -12.53
CA TYR A 33 3.72 -15.55 -12.83
C TYR A 33 4.49 -16.86 -12.60
N PRO A 34 3.79 -18.00 -12.48
CA PRO A 34 4.44 -19.31 -12.33
C PRO A 34 5.44 -19.66 -13.45
N SER A 35 5.22 -19.14 -14.66
CA SER A 35 6.13 -19.31 -15.80
C SER A 35 7.44 -18.52 -15.68
N GLY A 36 7.57 -17.64 -14.68
CA GLY A 36 8.66 -16.67 -14.56
C GLY A 36 8.41 -15.37 -15.34
N ARG A 37 7.34 -15.28 -16.15
CA ARG A 37 6.93 -14.02 -16.79
C ARG A 37 6.60 -12.98 -15.72
N THR A 38 6.99 -11.74 -15.95
CA THR A 38 6.60 -10.60 -15.10
C THR A 38 5.73 -9.63 -15.86
N GLU A 39 4.76 -9.02 -15.17
CA GLU A 39 3.94 -7.93 -15.71
C GLU A 39 4.03 -6.70 -14.81
N PRO A 40 4.08 -5.48 -15.38
CA PRO A 40 4.06 -4.25 -14.58
C PRO A 40 2.81 -4.17 -13.72
N LEU A 41 3.01 -3.85 -12.45
CA LEU A 41 1.96 -3.57 -11.49
C LEU A 41 1.94 -2.06 -11.22
N ASN A 42 0.79 -1.42 -11.45
CA ASN A 42 0.56 -0.03 -11.08
C ASN A 42 -0.62 0.02 -10.12
N PHE A 43 -0.34 0.39 -8.87
CA PHE A 43 -1.35 0.48 -7.82
C PHE A 43 -0.94 1.59 -6.85
N GLY A 44 -1.82 2.57 -6.66
CA GLY A 44 -1.56 3.72 -5.82
C GLY A 44 -2.83 4.21 -5.14
N PHE A 45 -2.65 5.20 -4.26
CA PHE A 45 -3.74 5.89 -3.60
C PHE A 45 -3.73 7.37 -3.98
N GLU A 46 -4.92 7.94 -4.11
CA GLU A 46 -5.09 9.38 -4.28
C GLU A 46 -6.24 9.84 -3.38
N TYR A 47 -6.03 10.98 -2.72
CA TYR A 47 -7.05 11.70 -1.98
C TYR A 47 -7.12 13.10 -2.55
N LYS A 48 -8.27 13.44 -3.13
CA LYS A 48 -8.47 14.73 -3.80
C LYS A 48 -9.70 15.46 -3.29
N LYS A 49 -9.50 16.68 -2.76
CA LYS A 49 -10.60 17.50 -2.26
C LYS A 49 -11.29 18.23 -3.42
N VAL A 50 -12.58 18.01 -3.58
CA VAL A 50 -13.40 18.60 -4.65
C VAL A 50 -14.64 19.28 -4.03
N TYR A 51 -14.55 20.59 -3.83
CA TYR A 51 -15.54 21.41 -3.11
C TYR A 51 -15.83 20.85 -1.70
N ASP A 52 -17.07 20.47 -1.42
CA ASP A 52 -17.54 19.94 -0.13
C ASP A 52 -17.41 18.41 -0.02
N THR A 53 -16.74 17.78 -0.97
CA THR A 53 -16.58 16.33 -1.04
C THR A 53 -15.16 15.95 -1.35
N VAL A 54 -14.86 14.68 -1.22
CA VAL A 54 -13.56 14.11 -1.54
C VAL A 54 -13.73 12.96 -2.49
N ILE A 55 -12.81 12.83 -3.43
CA ILE A 55 -12.61 11.63 -4.24
C ILE A 55 -11.40 10.87 -3.66
N PHE A 56 -11.64 9.63 -3.23
CA PHE A 56 -10.59 8.70 -2.85
C PHE A 56 -10.43 7.65 -3.96
N THR A 57 -9.20 7.46 -4.42
CA THR A 57 -8.83 6.50 -5.47
C THR A 57 -7.91 5.44 -4.89
N ALA A 58 -8.15 4.18 -5.23
CA ALA A 58 -7.28 3.04 -4.94
C ALA A 58 -7.12 2.20 -6.22
N GLY A 59 -5.96 2.31 -6.86
CA GLY A 59 -5.72 1.73 -8.18
C GLY A 59 -6.73 2.24 -9.22
N LYS A 60 -7.56 1.34 -9.75
CA LYS A 60 -8.62 1.68 -10.73
C LYS A 60 -9.97 2.02 -10.08
N SER A 61 -10.10 1.80 -8.78
CA SER A 61 -11.33 2.04 -8.03
C SER A 61 -11.35 3.46 -7.49
N GLN A 62 -12.52 4.09 -7.52
CA GLN A 62 -12.73 5.43 -6.95
C GLN A 62 -14.04 5.48 -6.18
N MET A 63 -14.07 6.29 -5.13
CA MET A 63 -15.29 6.57 -4.37
C MET A 63 -15.36 8.03 -3.93
N ARG A 64 -16.58 8.56 -3.83
CA ARG A 64 -16.81 9.88 -3.23
C ARG A 64 -17.13 9.70 -1.75
N THR A 65 -16.43 10.45 -0.90
CA THR A 65 -16.56 10.41 0.57
C THR A 65 -16.55 11.83 1.13
N SER A 66 -17.03 12.00 2.36
CA SER A 66 -16.98 13.28 3.09
C SER A 66 -15.60 13.58 3.66
N GLU A 67 -14.81 12.54 3.92
CA GLU A 67 -13.48 12.62 4.56
C GLU A 67 -12.59 11.45 4.11
N MET A 68 -11.29 11.51 4.41
CA MET A 68 -10.38 10.44 4.03
C MET A 68 -10.75 9.13 4.73
N PRO A 69 -10.85 8.00 4.01
CA PRO A 69 -11.01 6.72 4.66
C PRO A 69 -9.85 6.49 5.64
N PRO A 70 -10.11 5.91 6.83
CA PRO A 70 -9.03 5.69 7.80
C PRO A 70 -8.05 4.60 7.35
N ASN A 71 -8.48 3.71 6.44
CA ASN A 71 -7.64 2.64 5.91
C ASN A 71 -8.18 2.06 4.59
N TYR A 72 -7.31 1.33 3.89
CA TYR A 72 -7.65 0.42 2.79
C TYR A 72 -7.14 -0.98 3.10
N ILE A 73 -7.95 -2.01 2.83
CA ILE A 73 -7.57 -3.41 3.03
C ILE A 73 -7.40 -4.08 1.67
N LEU A 74 -6.17 -4.43 1.35
CA LEU A 74 -5.84 -5.29 0.22
C LEU A 74 -6.05 -6.75 0.60
N ASN A 75 -7.00 -7.40 -0.07
CA ASN A 75 -7.34 -8.79 0.19
C ASN A 75 -6.51 -9.71 -0.69
N MET A 76 -5.92 -10.74 -0.10
CA MET A 76 -5.13 -11.73 -0.82
C MET A 76 -5.73 -13.12 -0.61
N PHE A 77 -5.62 -13.97 -1.63
CA PHE A 77 -6.04 -15.37 -1.58
C PHE A 77 -4.87 -16.25 -1.98
N VAL A 78 -4.64 -17.32 -1.23
CA VAL A 78 -3.63 -18.34 -1.55
C VAL A 78 -4.32 -19.65 -1.87
N ASN A 79 -4.03 -20.20 -3.05
CA ASN A 79 -4.58 -21.49 -3.47
C ASN A 79 -3.78 -22.69 -2.92
N ASP A 80 -4.31 -23.87 -3.18
CA ASP A 80 -3.69 -25.16 -2.85
C ASP A 80 -2.29 -25.36 -3.46
N LYS A 81 -2.00 -24.68 -4.57
CA LYS A 81 -0.67 -24.68 -5.24
C LYS A 81 0.29 -23.62 -4.71
N GLY A 82 -0.08 -22.94 -3.61
CA GLY A 82 0.79 -21.95 -3.00
C GLY A 82 0.98 -20.68 -3.85
N GLN A 83 0.03 -20.40 -4.74
CA GLN A 83 0.01 -19.21 -5.59
C GLN A 83 -0.94 -18.17 -4.98
N VAL A 84 -0.68 -16.90 -5.27
CA VAL A 84 -1.34 -15.74 -4.67
C VAL A 84 -2.26 -15.08 -5.71
N TYR A 85 -3.42 -14.62 -5.28
CA TYR A 85 -4.33 -13.80 -6.07
C TYR A 85 -4.68 -12.51 -5.32
N VAL A 86 -4.61 -11.39 -6.03
CA VAL A 86 -5.00 -10.05 -5.59
C VAL A 86 -5.76 -9.40 -6.73
N ALA A 87 -7.03 -9.08 -6.50
CA ALA A 87 -7.95 -8.63 -7.56
C ALA A 87 -7.52 -7.31 -8.21
N GLU A 88 -6.85 -6.45 -7.45
CA GLU A 88 -6.36 -5.16 -7.90
C GLU A 88 -5.15 -5.27 -8.83
N PHE A 89 -4.44 -6.41 -8.83
CA PHE A 89 -3.11 -6.52 -9.44
C PHE A 89 -3.13 -7.24 -10.79
N ALA A 90 -3.85 -8.35 -10.89
CA ALA A 90 -3.88 -9.17 -12.09
C ALA A 90 -5.11 -10.08 -12.15
N GLU A 91 -5.43 -10.53 -13.37
CA GLU A 91 -6.38 -11.60 -13.57
C GLU A 91 -5.73 -12.95 -13.22
N GLY A 92 -6.22 -13.60 -12.16
CA GLY A 92 -5.81 -14.95 -11.76
C GLY A 92 -4.57 -15.03 -10.86
N PHE A 93 -4.22 -16.27 -10.51
CA PHE A 93 -3.17 -16.56 -9.54
C PHE A 93 -1.76 -16.37 -10.13
N PHE A 94 -0.86 -15.84 -9.31
CA PHE A 94 0.54 -15.57 -9.62
C PHE A 94 1.46 -16.09 -8.51
N LYS A 95 2.76 -16.17 -8.79
CA LYS A 95 3.78 -16.67 -7.86
C LYS A 95 4.08 -15.67 -6.75
N GLY A 96 4.05 -14.39 -7.08
CA GLY A 96 4.19 -13.31 -6.12
C GLY A 96 4.18 -11.93 -6.76
N PHE A 97 4.46 -10.91 -5.97
CA PHE A 97 4.52 -9.53 -6.44
C PHE A 97 5.55 -8.72 -5.65
N GLU A 98 6.00 -7.63 -6.25
CA GLU A 98 6.72 -6.54 -5.61
C GLU A 98 5.91 -5.27 -5.86
N LEU A 99 5.71 -4.46 -4.82
CA LEU A 99 5.01 -3.18 -4.88
C LEU A 99 5.78 -2.15 -4.04
N ALA A 100 6.34 -1.14 -4.68
CA ALA A 100 6.78 0.08 -4.03
C ALA A 100 5.63 1.09 -4.08
N ILE A 101 5.23 1.67 -2.94
CA ILE A 101 4.15 2.64 -2.87
C ILE A 101 4.47 3.71 -1.82
N GLY A 102 4.59 4.97 -2.26
CA GLY A 102 5.16 6.03 -1.43
C GLY A 102 6.57 5.64 -0.95
N GLU A 103 6.80 5.67 0.37
CA GLU A 103 8.06 5.25 0.99
C GLU A 103 8.09 3.77 1.39
N HIS A 104 7.03 3.01 1.07
CA HIS A 104 6.87 1.64 1.52
C HIS A 104 7.15 0.63 0.42
N ASN A 105 7.59 -0.55 0.83
CA ASN A 105 7.80 -1.69 -0.06
C ASN A 105 7.10 -2.93 0.49
N ILE A 106 6.27 -3.56 -0.34
CA ILE A 106 5.57 -4.80 -0.05
C ILE A 106 6.02 -5.85 -1.05
N VAL A 107 6.47 -6.99 -0.57
CA VAL A 107 6.86 -8.13 -1.41
C VAL A 107 6.19 -9.39 -0.89
N ILE A 108 5.64 -10.20 -1.79
CA ILE A 108 5.33 -11.60 -1.51
C ILE A 108 6.17 -12.48 -2.43
N GLU A 109 6.93 -13.39 -1.81
CA GLU A 109 7.93 -14.20 -2.50
C GLU A 109 7.99 -15.61 -1.94
N HIS A 110 8.64 -16.51 -2.69
CA HIS A 110 8.93 -17.86 -2.23
C HIS A 110 10.25 -17.86 -1.43
N ARG A 111 10.22 -18.37 -0.21
CA ARG A 111 11.42 -18.52 0.66
C ARG A 111 12.06 -19.91 0.62
N ARG A 112 11.32 -20.91 0.13
CA ARG A 112 11.76 -22.30 -0.03
C ARG A 112 10.97 -22.97 -1.17
N GLU A 113 11.30 -24.22 -1.47
CA GLU A 113 10.53 -25.04 -2.40
C GLU A 113 9.10 -25.25 -1.90
N PHE A 114 8.18 -25.37 -2.85
CA PHE A 114 6.77 -25.60 -2.57
C PHE A 114 6.54 -27.02 -2.06
N ASP A 115 5.63 -27.15 -1.11
CA ASP A 115 5.26 -28.41 -0.46
C ASP A 115 3.73 -28.47 -0.42
N ASP A 116 3.16 -29.48 -1.09
CA ASP A 116 1.71 -29.69 -1.20
C ASP A 116 1.06 -29.90 0.18
N GLU A 117 1.78 -30.42 1.17
CA GLU A 117 1.27 -30.60 2.53
C GLU A 117 1.25 -29.30 3.33
N GLU A 118 2.09 -28.32 2.95
CA GLU A 118 2.28 -27.05 3.66
C GLU A 118 2.24 -25.82 2.71
N PRO A 119 1.12 -25.59 1.99
CA PRO A 119 1.07 -24.65 0.86
C PRO A 119 1.23 -23.18 1.22
N LEU A 120 1.27 -22.82 2.51
CA LEU A 120 1.52 -21.46 2.97
C LEU A 120 2.99 -21.22 3.34
N LYS A 121 3.68 -22.27 3.80
CA LYS A 121 4.97 -22.12 4.50
C LYS A 121 6.13 -21.83 3.57
N HIS A 122 5.97 -22.03 2.26
CA HIS A 122 6.96 -21.63 1.26
C HIS A 122 6.86 -20.15 0.90
N LEU A 123 5.78 -19.45 1.27
CA LEU A 123 5.61 -18.02 1.05
C LEU A 123 6.17 -17.19 2.21
N ARG A 124 6.61 -15.98 1.86
CA ARG A 124 7.01 -14.92 2.78
C ARG A 124 6.42 -13.60 2.31
N VAL A 125 5.87 -12.83 3.25
CA VAL A 125 5.50 -11.43 3.04
C VAL A 125 6.55 -10.56 3.69
N ARG A 126 7.08 -9.59 2.95
CA ARG A 126 7.90 -8.51 3.48
C ARG A 126 7.11 -7.21 3.39
N ILE A 127 7.08 -6.47 4.48
CA ILE A 127 6.54 -5.11 4.55
C ILE A 127 7.68 -4.25 5.10
N ASN A 128 8.28 -3.44 4.24
CA ASN A 128 9.51 -2.69 4.50
C ASN A 128 10.65 -3.62 4.95
N ASP A 129 11.12 -3.46 6.19
CA ASP A 129 12.15 -4.25 6.85
C ASP A 129 11.58 -5.46 7.62
N ARG A 130 10.25 -5.55 7.76
CA ARG A 130 9.57 -6.60 8.52
C ARG A 130 9.27 -7.80 7.63
N SER A 131 9.57 -9.00 8.12
CA SER A 131 9.35 -10.27 7.42
C SER A 131 8.31 -11.11 8.16
N TYR A 132 7.40 -11.73 7.40
CA TYR A 132 6.28 -12.51 7.90
C TYR A 132 6.09 -13.80 7.09
N LEU A 133 5.59 -14.83 7.76
CA LEU A 133 5.03 -16.05 7.17
C LEU A 133 3.52 -15.95 7.15
N LEU A 134 2.88 -16.66 6.24
CA LEU A 134 1.41 -16.73 6.20
C LEU A 134 0.92 -17.77 7.20
N ASP A 135 -0.13 -17.45 7.94
CA ASP A 135 -0.88 -18.41 8.78
C ASP A 135 -2.31 -18.66 8.27
N SER A 136 -2.70 -17.96 7.21
CA SER A 136 -4.02 -18.03 6.59
C SER A 136 -3.90 -18.08 5.07
N THR A 137 -4.86 -18.73 4.42
CA THR A 137 -5.07 -18.68 2.97
C THR A 137 -5.73 -17.37 2.51
N HIS A 138 -6.22 -16.57 3.45
CA HIS A 138 -6.85 -15.27 3.20
C HIS A 138 -6.15 -14.14 3.98
N PRO A 139 -4.84 -13.94 3.78
CA PRO A 139 -4.13 -12.86 4.44
C PRO A 139 -4.56 -11.51 3.87
N THR A 140 -4.39 -10.46 4.65
CA THR A 140 -4.69 -9.09 4.22
C THR A 140 -3.54 -8.14 4.54
N ILE A 141 -3.43 -7.08 3.74
CA ILE A 141 -2.53 -5.96 4.00
C ILE A 141 -3.40 -4.71 4.20
N LYS A 142 -3.29 -4.10 5.38
CA LYS A 142 -4.01 -2.88 5.74
C LYS A 142 -3.07 -1.70 5.63
N PHE A 143 -3.45 -0.73 4.80
CA PHE A 143 -2.84 0.58 4.70
C PHE A 143 -3.63 1.53 5.61
N GLU A 144 -3.01 2.05 6.66
CA GLU A 144 -3.60 3.09 7.49
C GLU A 144 -3.24 4.45 6.92
N PHE A 145 -4.22 5.36 6.84
CA PHE A 145 -4.02 6.67 6.25
C PHE A 145 -4.07 7.79 7.30
N ASP A 146 -3.30 8.83 7.05
CA ASP A 146 -3.24 10.07 7.81
C ASP A 146 -3.28 11.25 6.82
N GLU A 147 -4.12 12.26 7.07
CA GLU A 147 -4.39 13.33 6.11
C GLU A 147 -3.15 14.17 5.78
N GLU A 148 -2.18 14.23 6.70
CA GLU A 148 -0.95 15.01 6.51
C GLU A 148 0.18 14.16 5.90
N LYS A 149 0.28 12.89 6.30
CA LYS A 149 1.41 12.01 5.94
C LYS A 149 1.12 11.07 4.78
N GLY A 150 -0.15 10.86 4.42
CA GLY A 150 -0.55 9.86 3.46
C GLY A 150 -0.65 8.48 4.08
N ILE A 151 0.18 7.52 3.66
CA ILE A 151 0.24 6.19 4.30
C ILE A 151 1.00 6.32 5.61
N ALA A 152 0.31 6.12 6.73
CA ALA A 152 0.86 6.25 8.07
C ALA A 152 1.51 4.96 8.57
N ASP A 153 0.89 3.80 8.29
CA ASP A 153 1.44 2.48 8.59
C ASP A 153 0.89 1.43 7.62
N ILE A 154 1.62 0.33 7.51
CA ILE A 154 1.20 -0.87 6.78
C ILE A 154 1.35 -2.06 7.70
N SER A 155 0.22 -2.68 8.01
CA SER A 155 0.12 -3.90 8.82
C SER A 155 -0.54 -5.01 8.02
N GLY A 156 -0.45 -6.25 8.51
CA GLY A 156 -1.15 -7.35 7.88
C GLY A 156 -1.83 -8.26 8.90
N SER A 157 -2.89 -8.90 8.44
CA SER A 157 -3.60 -9.96 9.16
C SER A 157 -3.39 -11.28 8.41
N GLY A 158 -3.48 -12.39 9.13
CA GLY A 158 -3.13 -13.69 8.57
C GLY A 158 -1.62 -13.91 8.43
N LEU A 159 -0.82 -13.21 9.23
CA LEU A 159 0.64 -13.14 9.14
C LEU A 159 1.31 -13.40 10.50
N LEU A 160 2.32 -14.28 10.52
CA LEU A 160 3.19 -14.55 11.66
C LEU A 160 4.56 -13.96 11.44
N LYS A 161 5.14 -13.30 12.45
CA LYS A 161 6.48 -12.74 12.34
C LYS A 161 7.52 -13.82 12.04
N ASP A 162 8.33 -13.61 10.98
CA ASP A 162 9.39 -14.53 10.59
C ASP A 162 10.66 -14.27 11.41
N LEU A 163 10.88 -15.07 12.44
CA LEU A 163 12.04 -14.97 13.34
C LEU A 163 13.34 -15.47 12.71
N SER A 164 13.30 -16.16 11.56
CA SER A 164 14.51 -16.68 10.88
C SER A 164 15.43 -15.58 10.34
N THR A 165 14.91 -14.36 10.24
CA THR A 165 15.62 -13.19 9.71
C THR A 165 16.37 -12.39 10.78
N ARG A 166 16.18 -12.69 12.07
CA ARG A 166 16.96 -12.07 13.16
C ARG A 166 18.30 -12.79 13.31
N GLY A 167 19.27 -12.38 12.51
CA GLY A 167 20.63 -12.89 12.59
C GLY A 167 21.48 -12.50 11.39
N ARG A 168 21.78 -11.20 11.26
CA ARG A 168 22.95 -10.66 10.58
C ARG A 168 23.16 -9.22 11.02
#